data_AF-A0A497KPF0-F1
#
_entry.id   AF-A0A497KPF0-F1
#
_cell.length_a   1.000
_cell.length_b   1.000
_cell.length_c   1.000
_cell.angle_alpha   90.00
_cell.angle_beta   90.00
_cell.angle_gamma   90.00
#
_symmetry.space_group_name_H-M   'P 1'
#
loop_
_entity.id
_entity.type
_entity.pdbx_description
1 polymer ?
#
loop_
_entity_poly.entity_id
_entity_poly.type
_entity_poly.pdbx_seq_one_letter_code
_entity_poly.pdbx_strand_id
1 'polypeptide(L)'
;MGESTSCSCFKILTEDLPRFEEILRREGFKDVPQFLEEKQLLGLAKNLDKFWQVHVRVYSDGQIKAEVEPRWVYFEHLLIPSYSAHSWMFEMLNRHNVRFIQKNPTPVECINPVIKTPSSLTDWRVWCGKFLAKFVVKRSLKKWKIKVDCLEDLKAFMLKTMSFLDSFTTVNLFELVTLKMETTKLEMKVKCPIQRTHKELCEKYCIPTISSILKVVNKKIQLERKSLIETGECQLIFSM
;
A
#
# COMPACT_ATOMS: atom_id res chain seq x y z
N MET A 1 -16.19 -2.65 -9.13
CA MET A 1 -14.83 -3.22 -9.15
C MET A 1 -14.19 -2.77 -10.44
N GLY A 2 -13.20 -1.88 -10.39
CA GLY A 2 -12.46 -1.50 -11.59
C GLY A 2 -11.43 -2.57 -11.88
N GLU A 3 -11.48 -3.19 -13.05
CA GLU A 3 -10.42 -4.09 -13.51
C GLU A 3 -9.10 -3.31 -13.54
N SER A 4 -8.06 -3.83 -12.86
CA SER A 4 -6.74 -3.21 -12.96
C SER A 4 -6.27 -3.35 -14.41
N THR A 5 -6.04 -2.25 -15.10
CA THR A 5 -5.39 -2.25 -16.43
C THR A 5 -3.88 -2.38 -16.28
N SER A 6 -3.44 -3.31 -15.44
CA SER A 6 -2.02 -3.51 -15.17
C SER A 6 -1.35 -4.18 -16.36
N CYS A 7 -0.35 -3.52 -16.93
CA CYS A 7 0.34 -3.99 -18.13
C CYS A 7 1.60 -4.76 -17.73
N SER A 8 1.54 -6.08 -17.86
CA SER A 8 2.69 -7.00 -17.84
C SER A 8 3.21 -7.24 -19.26
N CYS A 9 3.32 -6.15 -20.04
CA CYS A 9 3.53 -6.26 -21.48
C CYS A 9 4.98 -6.50 -21.87
N PHE A 10 5.93 -6.36 -20.95
CA PHE A 10 7.36 -6.51 -21.23
C PHE A 10 7.98 -7.64 -20.43
N LYS A 11 8.95 -8.31 -21.06
CA LYS A 11 9.79 -9.32 -20.43
C LYS A 11 11.24 -9.10 -20.88
N ILE A 12 12.15 -8.89 -19.94
CA ILE A 12 13.58 -8.82 -20.20
C ILE A 12 14.23 -10.17 -19.98
N LEU A 13 15.45 -10.32 -20.48
CA LEU A 13 16.26 -11.49 -20.19
C LEU A 13 16.69 -11.48 -18.72
N THR A 14 16.69 -12.65 -18.09
CA THR A 14 16.98 -12.78 -16.65
C THR A 14 18.41 -12.35 -16.29
N GLU A 15 19.37 -12.55 -17.20
CA GLU A 15 20.74 -12.08 -17.05
C GLU A 15 20.87 -10.55 -17.07
N ASP A 16 19.90 -9.84 -17.67
CA ASP A 16 19.87 -8.38 -17.74
C ASP A 16 19.21 -7.76 -16.48
N LEU A 17 18.70 -8.57 -15.54
CA LEU A 17 18.00 -8.08 -14.33
C LEU A 17 18.86 -7.16 -13.45
N PRO A 18 20.11 -7.50 -13.08
CA PRO A 18 20.93 -6.62 -12.24
C PRO A 18 21.22 -5.28 -12.93
N ARG A 19 21.53 -5.33 -14.23
CA ARG A 19 21.75 -4.13 -15.05
C ARG A 19 20.49 -3.27 -15.13
N PHE A 20 19.32 -3.89 -15.28
CA PHE A 20 18.05 -3.18 -15.36
C PHE A 20 17.71 -2.47 -14.05
N GLU A 21 17.97 -3.10 -12.90
CA GLU A 21 17.85 -2.43 -11.60
C GLU A 21 18.75 -1.18 -11.53
N GLU A 22 20.03 -1.30 -11.91
CA GLU A 22 20.94 -0.16 -11.93
C GLU A 22 20.43 1.00 -12.81
N ILE A 23 19.89 0.69 -13.99
CA ILE A 23 19.29 1.67 -14.89
C ILE A 23 18.13 2.40 -14.19
N LEU A 24 17.21 1.66 -13.57
CA LEU A 24 16.09 2.25 -12.82
C LEU A 24 16.60 3.18 -11.71
N ARG A 25 17.58 2.72 -10.92
CA ARG A 25 18.17 3.54 -9.84
C ARG A 25 18.81 4.82 -10.36
N ARG A 26 19.55 4.75 -11.48
CA ARG A 26 20.15 5.93 -12.14
C ARG A 26 19.11 6.88 -12.70
N GLU A 27 17.98 6.36 -13.17
CA GLU A 27 16.82 7.14 -13.58
C GLU A 27 16.07 7.77 -12.38
N GLY A 28 16.51 7.53 -11.15
CA GLY A 28 15.95 8.16 -9.95
C GLY A 28 14.78 7.38 -9.32
N PHE A 29 14.60 6.12 -9.69
CA PHE A 29 13.66 5.23 -9.02
C PHE A 29 14.14 4.88 -7.61
N LYS A 30 13.19 4.83 -6.67
CA LYS A 30 13.45 4.59 -5.24
C LYS A 30 12.53 3.49 -4.72
N ASP A 31 12.95 2.90 -3.61
CA ASP A 31 12.09 1.99 -2.85
C ASP A 31 10.88 2.75 -2.33
N VAL A 32 9.71 2.14 -2.47
CA VAL A 32 8.44 2.66 -1.95
C VAL A 32 7.67 1.57 -1.25
N PRO A 33 6.74 1.91 -0.34
CA PRO A 33 5.84 0.93 0.24
C PRO A 33 5.01 0.26 -0.85
N GLN A 34 5.13 -1.05 -0.95
CA GLN A 34 4.33 -1.91 -1.83
C GLN A 34 4.11 -3.29 -1.22
N PHE A 35 3.03 -3.94 -1.62
CA PHE A 35 2.83 -5.36 -1.33
C PHE A 35 3.77 -6.19 -2.21
N LEU A 36 4.38 -7.22 -1.62
CA LEU A 36 5.19 -8.17 -2.37
C LEU A 36 4.29 -9.18 -3.05
N GLU A 37 4.32 -9.19 -4.37
CA GLU A 37 3.72 -10.26 -5.15
C GLU A 37 4.64 -11.49 -5.20
N GLU A 38 4.06 -12.66 -5.45
CA GLU A 38 4.83 -13.89 -5.62
C GLU A 38 5.86 -13.70 -6.74
N LYS A 39 7.10 -14.15 -6.50
CA LYS A 39 8.23 -14.06 -7.47
C LYS A 39 8.68 -12.63 -7.81
N GLN A 40 8.14 -11.59 -7.16
CA GLN A 40 8.65 -10.24 -7.31
C GLN A 40 10.06 -10.13 -6.71
N LEU A 41 11.04 -9.75 -7.54
CA LEU A 41 12.41 -9.50 -7.10
C LEU A 41 12.61 -8.05 -6.67
N LEU A 42 12.06 -7.14 -7.48
CA LEU A 42 12.26 -5.71 -7.35
C LEU A 42 10.91 -5.00 -7.47
N GLY A 43 10.77 -3.89 -6.74
CA GLY A 43 9.70 -2.96 -7.01
C GLY A 43 10.14 -1.55 -6.64
N LEU A 44 10.13 -0.65 -7.61
CA LEU A 44 10.58 0.73 -7.42
C LEU A 44 9.54 1.70 -7.96
N ALA A 45 9.59 2.94 -7.47
CA ALA A 45 8.80 4.00 -8.06
C ALA A 45 9.59 5.29 -8.24
N LYS A 46 9.13 6.09 -9.21
CA LYS A 46 9.62 7.42 -9.51
C LYS A 46 8.43 8.37 -9.60
N ASN A 47 8.49 9.50 -8.91
CA ASN A 47 7.46 10.53 -9.05
C ASN A 47 7.55 11.13 -10.46
N LEU A 48 6.41 11.25 -11.14
CA LEU A 48 6.31 11.92 -12.43
C LEU A 48 6.03 13.41 -12.23
N ASP A 49 5.12 13.72 -11.30
CA ASP A 49 4.77 15.09 -10.93
C ASP A 49 4.27 15.15 -9.47
N LYS A 50 3.47 16.16 -9.12
CA LYS A 50 2.91 16.30 -7.78
C LYS A 50 1.82 15.28 -7.45
N PHE A 51 1.12 14.73 -8.44
CA PHE A 51 0.00 13.78 -8.32
C PHE A 51 0.45 12.34 -8.52
N TRP A 52 1.27 12.09 -9.53
CA TRP A 52 1.50 10.78 -10.12
C TRP A 52 2.91 10.26 -9.85
N GLN A 53 3.01 8.95 -9.80
CA GLN A 53 4.25 8.19 -9.81
C GLN A 53 4.13 7.02 -10.78
N VAL A 54 5.25 6.61 -11.33
CA VAL A 54 5.36 5.34 -12.06
C VAL A 54 5.95 4.29 -11.12
N HIS A 55 5.27 3.16 -11.00
CA HIS A 55 5.73 1.94 -10.33
C HIS A 55 6.25 0.96 -11.37
N VAL A 56 7.38 0.32 -11.04
CA VAL A 56 7.98 -0.73 -11.85
C VAL A 56 8.28 -1.90 -10.94
N ARG A 57 7.62 -3.03 -11.18
CA ARG A 57 7.89 -4.31 -10.53
C ARG A 57 8.55 -5.24 -11.54
N VAL A 58 9.56 -5.97 -11.08
CA VAL A 58 10.30 -6.93 -11.89
C VAL A 58 10.26 -8.29 -11.19
N TYR A 59 9.92 -9.32 -11.94
CA TYR A 59 9.74 -10.68 -11.43
C TYR A 59 10.93 -11.56 -11.80
N SER A 60 11.06 -12.70 -11.10
CA SER A 60 12.20 -13.61 -11.23
C SER A 60 12.37 -14.21 -12.61
N ASP A 61 11.31 -14.26 -13.41
CA ASP A 61 11.36 -14.75 -14.78
C ASP A 61 11.71 -13.64 -15.80
N GLY A 62 11.91 -12.40 -15.36
CA GLY A 62 12.19 -11.25 -16.20
C GLY A 62 10.95 -10.46 -16.63
N GLN A 63 9.74 -10.86 -16.23
CA GLN A 63 8.54 -10.07 -16.49
C GLN A 63 8.63 -8.70 -15.80
N ILE A 64 8.13 -7.66 -16.48
CA ILE A 64 8.02 -6.31 -15.96
C ILE A 64 6.55 -5.91 -15.91
N LYS A 65 6.10 -5.45 -14.74
CA LYS A 65 4.82 -4.79 -14.55
C LYS A 65 5.08 -3.31 -14.28
N ALA A 66 4.56 -2.45 -15.14
CA ALA A 66 4.78 -1.01 -15.04
C ALA A 66 3.45 -0.26 -15.01
N GLU A 67 3.25 0.54 -13.98
CA GLU A 67 1.96 1.16 -13.67
C GLU A 67 2.12 2.64 -13.31
N VAL A 68 1.19 3.49 -13.75
CA VAL A 68 1.05 4.87 -13.28
C VAL A 68 -0.04 4.89 -12.22
N GLU A 69 0.31 5.40 -11.04
CA GLU A 69 -0.55 5.42 -9.87
C GLU A 69 -0.45 6.78 -9.16
N PRO A 70 -1.47 7.21 -8.40
CA PRO A 70 -1.29 8.35 -7.52
C PRO A 70 -0.13 8.10 -6.55
N ARG A 71 0.55 9.16 -6.12
CA ARG A 71 1.66 9.02 -5.17
C ARG A 71 1.19 8.38 -3.87
N TRP A 72 1.95 7.40 -3.35
CA TRP A 72 1.58 6.56 -2.20
C TRP A 72 1.41 7.35 -0.89
N VAL A 73 1.90 8.59 -0.84
CA VAL A 73 1.68 9.51 0.28
C VAL A 73 0.24 10.03 0.36
N TYR A 74 -0.57 9.83 -0.68
CA TYR A 74 -1.96 10.26 -0.74
C TYR A 74 -2.92 9.07 -0.63
N PHE A 75 -4.04 9.23 0.09
CA PHE A 75 -5.05 8.17 0.21
C PHE A 75 -5.64 7.74 -1.13
N GLU A 76 -5.67 8.65 -2.10
CA GLU A 76 -6.16 8.38 -3.45
C GLU A 76 -5.41 7.23 -4.13
N HIS A 77 -4.18 6.92 -3.70
CA HIS A 77 -3.44 5.73 -4.12
C HIS A 77 -4.18 4.41 -3.82
N LEU A 78 -5.02 4.38 -2.78
CA LEU A 78 -5.82 3.22 -2.41
C LEU A 78 -7.22 3.23 -3.06
N LEU A 79 -7.60 4.32 -3.74
CA LEU A 79 -8.97 4.53 -4.25
C LEU A 79 -9.02 4.46 -5.77
N ILE A 80 -7.96 4.92 -6.41
CA ILE A 80 -7.88 5.08 -7.86
C ILE A 80 -7.13 3.86 -8.41
N PRO A 81 -7.64 3.24 -9.49
CA PRO A 81 -6.97 2.10 -10.11
C PRO A 81 -5.62 2.51 -10.70
N SER A 82 -4.74 1.54 -10.82
CA SER A 82 -3.46 1.67 -11.52
C SER A 82 -3.67 1.70 -13.04
N TYR A 83 -2.97 2.59 -13.72
CA TYR A 83 -2.98 2.72 -15.18
C TYR A 83 -1.73 2.08 -15.79
N SER A 84 -1.79 1.63 -17.04
CA SER A 84 -0.61 1.13 -17.73
C SER A 84 0.47 2.21 -17.88
N ALA A 85 1.73 1.86 -17.62
CA ALA A 85 2.89 2.69 -17.95
C ALA A 85 3.64 2.20 -19.21
N HIS A 86 2.95 1.53 -20.13
CA HIS A 86 3.55 0.88 -21.30
C HIS A 86 4.48 1.81 -22.09
N SER A 87 3.98 2.96 -22.56
CA SER A 87 4.74 3.88 -23.42
C SER A 87 5.98 4.43 -22.71
N TRP A 88 5.86 4.69 -21.41
CA TRP A 88 6.99 5.11 -20.57
C TRP A 88 8.06 4.02 -20.48
N MET A 89 7.64 2.78 -20.22
CA MET A 89 8.55 1.63 -20.10
C MET A 89 9.20 1.28 -21.44
N PHE A 90 8.44 1.31 -22.54
CA PHE A 90 8.96 1.11 -23.90
C PHE A 90 10.06 2.11 -24.23
N GLU A 91 9.83 3.40 -23.96
CA GLU A 91 10.83 4.44 -24.21
C GLU A 91 12.09 4.21 -23.36
N MET A 92 11.93 3.88 -22.08
CA MET A 92 13.08 3.62 -21.19
C MET A 92 13.91 2.43 -21.65
N LEU A 93 13.26 1.31 -21.99
CA LEU A 93 13.95 0.09 -22.43
C LEU A 93 14.75 0.34 -23.71
N ASN A 94 14.17 1.06 -24.68
CA ASN A 94 14.85 1.43 -25.92
C ASN A 94 16.00 2.41 -25.68
N ARG A 95 15.77 3.48 -24.89
CA ARG A 95 16.78 4.51 -24.59
C ARG A 95 18.05 3.92 -23.97
N HIS A 96 17.90 2.89 -23.14
CA HIS A 96 19.01 2.23 -22.44
C HIS A 96 19.51 0.96 -23.15
N ASN A 97 19.02 0.67 -24.36
CA ASN A 97 19.36 -0.54 -25.12
C ASN A 97 19.22 -1.82 -24.27
N VAL A 98 18.10 -1.96 -23.58
CA VAL A 98 17.72 -3.17 -22.85
C VAL A 98 17.01 -4.09 -23.84
N ARG A 99 17.40 -5.36 -23.90
CA ARG A 99 16.72 -6.35 -24.75
C ARG A 99 15.44 -6.81 -24.07
N PHE A 100 14.32 -6.78 -24.79
CA PHE A 100 13.03 -7.19 -24.26
C PHE A 100 12.16 -7.88 -25.30
N ILE A 101 11.24 -8.71 -24.80
CA ILE A 101 10.08 -9.24 -25.51
C ILE A 101 8.89 -8.39 -25.09
N GLN A 102 8.04 -8.03 -26.06
CA GLN A 102 6.79 -7.34 -25.80
C GLN A 102 5.59 -8.17 -26.22
N LYS A 103 4.46 -7.99 -25.53
CA LYS A 103 3.18 -8.58 -25.93
C LYS A 103 2.76 -8.03 -27.29
N ASN A 104 2.49 -8.93 -28.25
CA ASN A 104 2.06 -8.58 -29.60
C ASN A 104 0.80 -9.39 -29.98
N PRO A 105 -0.34 -8.74 -30.31
CA PRO A 105 -0.55 -7.29 -30.30
C PRO A 105 -0.55 -6.73 -28.87
N THR A 106 -0.04 -5.52 -28.70
CA THR A 106 -0.17 -4.77 -27.44
C THR A 106 -1.60 -4.22 -27.35
N PRO A 107 -2.32 -4.41 -26.22
CA PRO A 107 -3.66 -3.84 -26.04
C PRO A 107 -3.67 -2.32 -26.11
N VAL A 108 -4.69 -1.73 -26.74
CA VAL A 108 -4.78 -0.27 -26.96
C VAL A 108 -4.85 0.49 -25.63
N GLU A 109 -5.52 -0.07 -24.63
CA GLU A 109 -5.64 0.49 -23.28
C GLU A 109 -4.28 0.55 -22.57
N CYS A 110 -3.33 -0.30 -22.96
CA CYS A 110 -1.97 -0.24 -22.46
C CYS A 110 -1.19 0.92 -23.06
N ILE A 111 -1.36 1.16 -24.37
CA ILE A 111 -0.64 2.20 -25.13
C ILE A 111 -1.20 3.60 -24.82
N ASN A 112 -2.53 3.71 -24.77
CA ASN A 112 -3.26 4.96 -24.58
C ASN A 112 -4.22 4.87 -23.38
N PRO A 113 -3.70 4.78 -22.14
CA PRO A 113 -4.54 4.70 -20.96
C PRO A 113 -5.29 6.02 -20.74
N VAL A 114 -6.58 5.95 -20.45
CA VAL A 114 -7.37 7.13 -20.05
C VAL A 114 -7.14 7.42 -18.57
N ILE A 115 -6.09 8.19 -18.28
CA ILE A 115 -5.70 8.56 -16.92
C ILE A 115 -6.61 9.66 -16.38
N LYS A 116 -7.29 9.40 -15.26
CA LYS A 116 -8.14 10.40 -14.59
C LYS A 116 -7.37 11.08 -13.47
N THR A 117 -7.18 12.39 -13.57
CA THR A 117 -6.55 13.18 -12.50
C THR A 117 -7.39 13.11 -11.23
N PRO A 118 -6.80 12.79 -10.07
CA PRO A 118 -7.50 12.83 -8.79
C PRO A 118 -8.08 14.21 -8.54
N SER A 119 -9.35 14.29 -8.12
CA SER A 119 -9.98 15.57 -7.76
C SER A 119 -9.47 16.14 -6.44
N SER A 120 -8.80 15.33 -5.63
CA SER A 120 -8.17 15.70 -4.36
C SER A 120 -6.83 14.99 -4.18
N LEU A 121 -5.99 15.54 -3.30
CA LEU A 121 -4.77 14.91 -2.82
C LEU A 121 -4.76 14.95 -1.29
N THR A 122 -5.13 13.84 -0.65
CA THR A 122 -5.26 13.76 0.80
C THR A 122 -4.02 13.08 1.38
N ASP A 123 -3.05 13.87 1.85
CA ASP A 123 -1.84 13.33 2.46
C ASP A 123 -2.19 12.58 3.75
N TRP A 124 -1.97 11.27 3.75
CA TRP A 124 -2.37 10.42 4.87
C TRP A 124 -1.58 10.77 6.14
N ARG A 125 -0.38 11.35 6.02
CA ARG A 125 0.46 11.76 7.16
C ARG A 125 -0.14 12.94 7.89
N VAL A 126 -0.77 13.86 7.15
CA VAL A 126 -1.49 15.02 7.70
C VAL A 126 -2.81 14.57 8.32
N TRP A 127 -3.52 13.65 7.66
CA TRP A 127 -4.78 13.12 8.17
C TRP A 127 -4.63 12.24 9.42
N CYS A 128 -3.52 11.49 9.51
CA CYS A 128 -3.06 10.84 10.74
C CYS A 128 -2.77 11.85 11.88
N GLY A 129 -2.80 13.15 11.60
CA GLY A 129 -2.90 14.19 12.61
C GLY A 129 -4.05 13.92 13.59
N LYS A 130 -3.73 13.92 14.89
CA LYS A 130 -4.54 13.38 16.00
C LYS A 130 -6.02 13.82 16.05
N PHE A 131 -6.42 14.89 15.37
CA PHE A 131 -7.79 15.42 15.44
C PHE A 131 -8.76 14.78 14.44
N LEU A 132 -8.36 14.59 13.18
CA LEU A 132 -9.24 14.08 12.12
C LEU A 132 -9.58 12.60 12.34
N ALA A 133 -8.56 11.77 12.60
CA ALA A 133 -8.76 10.35 12.90
C ALA A 133 -9.72 10.13 14.09
N LYS A 134 -9.58 10.92 15.17
CA LYS A 134 -10.48 10.83 16.34
C LYS A 134 -11.92 11.19 16.00
N PHE A 135 -12.12 12.26 15.23
CA PHE A 135 -13.47 12.68 14.83
C PHE A 135 -14.16 11.61 13.99
N VAL A 136 -13.45 11.04 13.01
CA VAL A 136 -13.97 9.97 12.16
C VAL A 136 -14.32 8.74 12.98
N VAL A 137 -13.43 8.30 13.90
CA VAL A 137 -13.71 7.17 14.79
C VAL A 137 -14.94 7.41 15.66
N LYS A 138 -15.08 8.59 16.30
CA LYS A 138 -16.28 8.93 17.08
C LYS A 138 -17.55 8.85 16.24
N ARG A 139 -17.52 9.40 15.02
CA ARG A 139 -18.65 9.37 14.10
C ARG A 139 -18.99 7.94 13.68
N SER A 140 -17.99 7.10 13.42
CA SER A 140 -18.17 5.69 13.08
C SER A 140 -18.76 4.88 14.22
N LEU A 141 -18.25 5.02 15.45
CA LEU A 141 -18.81 4.37 16.65
C LEU A 141 -20.30 4.72 16.83
N LYS A 142 -20.64 6.02 16.71
CA LYS A 142 -22.04 6.47 16.78
C LYS A 142 -22.89 5.91 15.64
N LYS A 143 -22.40 5.99 14.40
CA LYS A 143 -23.13 5.53 13.20
C LYS A 143 -23.39 4.02 13.24
N TRP A 144 -22.41 3.24 13.68
CA TRP A 144 -22.50 1.78 13.76
C TRP A 144 -23.08 1.28 15.07
N LYS A 145 -23.40 2.20 16.01
CA LYS A 145 -23.91 1.88 17.35
C LYS A 145 -23.01 0.88 18.10
N ILE A 146 -21.69 1.02 17.92
CA ILE A 146 -20.69 0.17 18.57
C ILE A 146 -20.23 0.86 19.86
N LYS A 147 -20.28 0.13 20.96
CA LYS A 147 -19.61 0.46 22.22
C LYS A 147 -18.50 -0.56 22.41
N VAL A 148 -17.31 -0.12 22.84
CA VAL A 148 -16.16 -1.00 23.02
C VAL A 148 -15.82 -1.08 24.50
N ASP A 149 -16.34 -2.10 25.18
CA ASP A 149 -16.14 -2.29 26.62
C ASP A 149 -15.08 -3.38 26.91
N CYS A 150 -14.90 -4.35 26.02
CA CYS A 150 -13.89 -5.41 26.10
C CYS A 150 -13.07 -5.59 24.80
N LEU A 151 -12.16 -6.57 24.79
CA LEU A 151 -11.30 -6.86 23.63
C LEU A 151 -12.08 -7.49 22.47
N GLU A 152 -13.14 -8.24 22.74
CA GLU A 152 -14.04 -8.80 21.73
C GLU A 152 -14.76 -7.69 20.97
N ASP A 153 -15.24 -6.66 21.68
CA ASP A 153 -15.83 -5.49 21.04
C ASP A 153 -14.80 -4.72 20.19
N LEU A 154 -13.55 -4.61 20.68
CA LEU A 154 -12.46 -4.00 19.93
C LEU A 154 -12.21 -4.77 18.62
N LYS A 155 -12.16 -6.10 18.69
CA LYS A 155 -12.02 -6.97 17.53
C LYS A 155 -13.18 -6.76 16.55
N ALA A 156 -14.43 -6.73 17.04
CA ALA A 156 -15.61 -6.47 16.21
C ALA A 156 -15.55 -5.09 15.53
N PHE A 157 -15.12 -4.05 16.26
CA PHE A 157 -14.92 -2.72 15.72
C PHE A 157 -13.83 -2.69 14.62
N MET A 158 -12.71 -3.38 14.83
CA MET A 158 -11.64 -3.50 13.84
C MET A 158 -12.11 -4.21 12.57
N LEU A 159 -12.79 -5.35 12.71
CA LEU A 159 -13.36 -6.09 11.58
C LEU A 159 -14.35 -5.23 10.78
N LYS A 160 -15.24 -4.50 11.48
CA LYS A 160 -16.20 -3.59 10.83
C LYS A 160 -15.50 -2.45 10.10
N THR A 161 -14.42 -1.92 10.67
CA THR A 161 -13.61 -0.87 10.06
C THR A 161 -12.92 -1.38 8.80
N MET A 162 -12.33 -2.58 8.83
CA MET A 162 -11.70 -3.19 7.65
C MET A 162 -12.72 -3.41 6.53
N SER A 163 -13.86 -4.04 6.81
CA SER A 163 -14.91 -4.22 5.80
C SER A 163 -15.44 -2.89 5.22
N PHE A 164 -15.46 -1.83 6.03
CA PHE A 164 -15.84 -0.51 5.54
C PHE A 164 -14.78 0.06 4.59
N LEU A 165 -13.49 -0.06 4.90
CA LEU A 165 -12.41 0.44 4.03
C LEU A 165 -12.32 -0.36 2.73
N ASP A 166 -12.44 -1.68 2.80
CA ASP A 166 -12.40 -2.56 1.62
C ASP A 166 -13.55 -2.28 0.65
N SER A 167 -14.67 -1.73 1.11
CA SER A 167 -15.83 -1.47 0.25
C SER A 167 -15.64 -0.30 -0.72
N PHE A 168 -14.61 0.53 -0.52
CA PHE A 168 -14.34 1.69 -1.36
C PHE A 168 -12.87 1.88 -1.73
N THR A 169 -11.98 0.98 -1.27
CA THR A 169 -10.57 0.96 -1.68
C THR A 169 -10.31 -0.21 -2.63
N THR A 170 -9.16 -0.19 -3.30
CA THR A 170 -8.65 -1.28 -4.14
C THR A 170 -7.88 -2.33 -3.33
N VAL A 171 -7.77 -2.16 -2.01
CA VAL A 171 -6.99 -3.01 -1.12
C VAL A 171 -7.93 -3.90 -0.30
N ASN A 172 -7.54 -5.17 -0.14
CA ASN A 172 -8.19 -6.11 0.77
C ASN A 172 -7.43 -6.15 2.10
N LEU A 173 -7.92 -5.44 3.11
CA LEU A 173 -7.26 -5.40 4.42
C LEU A 173 -7.26 -6.75 5.14
N PHE A 174 -8.21 -7.65 4.84
CA PHE A 174 -8.24 -8.98 5.45
C PHE A 174 -7.09 -9.89 5.01
N GLU A 175 -6.47 -9.63 3.85
CA GLU A 175 -5.26 -10.34 3.42
C GLU A 175 -3.99 -9.85 4.15
N LEU A 176 -4.07 -8.64 4.72
CA LEU A 176 -2.94 -7.92 5.31
C LEU A 176 -2.95 -7.99 6.83
N VAL A 177 -4.14 -8.12 7.43
CA VAL A 177 -4.35 -8.03 8.87
C VAL A 177 -4.87 -9.37 9.39
N THR A 178 -4.14 -9.96 10.33
CA THR A 178 -4.60 -11.13 11.09
C THR A 178 -4.91 -10.73 12.52
N LEU A 179 -6.13 -11.06 12.99
CA LEU A 179 -6.57 -10.82 14.36
C LEU A 179 -6.72 -12.15 15.11
N LYS A 180 -5.96 -12.33 16.19
CA LYS A 180 -6.01 -13.52 17.05
C LYS A 180 -6.45 -13.11 18.45
N MET A 181 -7.54 -13.71 18.93
CA MET A 181 -7.97 -13.51 20.31
C MET A 181 -7.32 -14.58 21.19
N GLU A 182 -6.74 -14.14 22.30
CA GLU A 182 -6.26 -14.97 23.40
C GLU A 182 -7.02 -14.61 24.69
N THR A 183 -6.90 -15.40 25.74
CA THR A 183 -7.71 -15.26 26.97
C THR A 183 -7.69 -13.86 27.58
N THR A 184 -6.58 -13.13 27.46
CA THR A 184 -6.41 -11.79 28.05
C THR A 184 -5.89 -10.74 27.07
N LYS A 185 -5.71 -11.12 25.79
CA LYS A 185 -5.03 -10.29 24.80
C LYS A 185 -5.68 -10.43 23.43
N LEU A 186 -5.75 -9.34 22.69
CA LEU A 186 -6.01 -9.36 21.26
C LEU A 186 -4.70 -9.08 20.54
N GLU A 187 -4.23 -10.02 19.72
CA GLU A 187 -3.08 -9.81 18.86
C GLU A 187 -3.53 -9.42 17.45
N MET A 188 -2.87 -8.42 16.88
CA MET A 188 -3.02 -8.00 15.49
C MET A 188 -1.67 -8.05 14.79
N LYS A 189 -1.56 -8.88 13.77
CA LYS A 189 -0.41 -8.91 12.87
C LYS A 189 -0.76 -8.19 11.58
N VAL A 190 0.11 -7.30 11.13
CA VAL A 190 -0.07 -6.52 9.91
C VAL A 190 1.12 -6.73 8.98
N LYS A 191 0.87 -7.25 7.78
CA LYS A 191 1.82 -7.25 6.65
C LYS A 191 1.89 -5.83 6.09
N CYS A 192 2.75 -5.00 6.67
CA CYS A 192 2.77 -3.57 6.43
C CYS A 192 3.92 -3.17 5.49
N PRO A 193 3.62 -2.70 4.25
CA PRO A 193 4.65 -2.25 3.33
C PRO A 193 5.51 -1.08 3.82
N ILE A 194 4.93 -0.22 4.66
CA ILE A 194 5.60 0.93 5.25
C ILE A 194 6.65 0.46 6.26
N GLN A 195 6.35 -0.53 7.09
CA GLN A 195 7.31 -1.04 8.08
C GLN A 195 8.58 -1.58 7.42
N ARG A 196 8.45 -2.19 6.24
CA ARG A 196 9.56 -2.78 5.49
C ARG A 196 10.48 -1.74 4.86
N THR A 197 9.93 -0.64 4.34
CA THR A 197 10.68 0.32 3.52
C THR A 197 10.90 1.69 4.19
N HIS A 198 10.07 2.05 5.16
CA HIS A 198 9.98 3.38 5.77
C HIS A 198 9.58 3.28 7.26
N LYS A 199 10.31 2.46 8.03
CA LYS A 199 10.03 2.16 9.45
C LYS A 199 9.84 3.41 10.32
N GLU A 200 10.55 4.48 10.01
CA GLU A 200 10.48 5.78 10.70
C GLU A 200 9.09 6.42 10.61
N LEU A 201 8.35 6.16 9.52
CA LEU A 201 6.99 6.65 9.36
C LEU A 201 6.00 5.90 10.25
N CYS A 202 6.27 4.62 10.57
CA CYS A 202 5.46 3.87 11.51
C CYS A 202 5.51 4.52 12.91
N GLU A 203 6.70 4.88 13.38
CA GLU A 203 6.89 5.55 14.68
C GLU A 203 6.29 6.96 14.67
N LYS A 204 6.49 7.70 13.57
CA LYS A 204 6.06 9.09 13.49
C LYS A 204 4.55 9.25 13.36
N TYR A 205 3.87 8.35 12.64
CA TYR A 205 2.47 8.53 12.26
C TYR A 205 1.57 7.37 12.67
N CYS A 206 1.91 6.12 12.35
CA CYS A 206 1.00 4.98 12.54
C CYS A 206 0.71 4.72 14.02
N ILE A 207 1.74 4.53 14.84
CA ILE A 207 1.59 4.20 16.27
C ILE A 207 0.89 5.34 17.04
N PRO A 208 1.29 6.62 16.91
CA PRO A 208 0.58 7.71 17.55
C PRO A 208 -0.90 7.82 17.14
N THR A 209 -1.23 7.47 15.90
CA THR A 209 -2.61 7.46 15.41
C THR A 209 -3.40 6.34 16.08
N ILE A 210 -2.90 5.11 16.09
CA ILE A 210 -3.57 3.97 16.73
C ILE A 210 -3.77 4.25 18.22
N SER A 211 -2.74 4.70 18.95
CA SER A 211 -2.88 5.07 20.36
C SER A 211 -3.92 6.19 20.57
N SER A 212 -4.01 7.14 19.64
CA SER A 212 -5.01 8.22 19.70
C SER A 212 -6.43 7.73 19.44
N ILE A 213 -6.59 6.75 18.55
CA ILE A 213 -7.87 6.07 18.27
C ILE A 213 -8.30 5.27 19.49
N LEU A 214 -7.41 4.49 20.11
CA LEU A 214 -7.73 3.72 21.32
C LEU A 214 -8.24 4.61 22.46
N LYS A 215 -7.65 5.80 22.67
CA LYS A 215 -8.15 6.78 23.65
C LYS A 215 -9.59 7.25 23.41
N VAL A 216 -10.09 7.14 22.18
CA VAL A 216 -11.48 7.43 21.82
C VAL A 216 -12.36 6.20 21.96
N VAL A 217 -11.85 5.06 21.53
CA VAL A 217 -12.55 3.77 21.56
C VAL A 217 -12.77 3.31 23.00
N ASN A 218 -11.69 3.15 23.76
CA ASN A 218 -11.70 2.84 25.19
C ASN A 218 -10.32 3.13 25.80
N LYS A 219 -10.27 4.05 26.78
CA LYS A 219 -9.02 4.49 27.42
C LYS A 219 -8.34 3.41 28.28
N LYS A 220 -9.06 2.36 28.67
CA LYS A 220 -8.52 1.24 29.45
C LYS A 220 -7.68 0.30 28.59
N ILE A 221 -7.94 0.25 27.29
CA ILE A 221 -7.19 -0.60 26.37
C ILE A 221 -5.77 -0.05 26.22
N GLN A 222 -4.80 -0.87 26.60
CA GLN A 222 -3.39 -0.64 26.42
C GLN A 222 -2.93 -1.19 25.05
N LEU A 223 -1.86 -0.59 24.53
CA LEU A 223 -1.24 -0.99 23.26
C LEU A 223 0.24 -1.26 23.50
N GLU A 224 0.66 -2.48 23.23
CA GLU A 224 2.06 -2.87 23.13
C GLU A 224 2.39 -3.17 21.66
N ARG A 225 3.58 -2.78 21.21
CA ARG A 225 4.08 -3.11 19.87
C ARG A 225 5.27 -4.05 20.00
N LYS A 226 5.20 -5.18 19.30
CA LYS A 226 6.34 -6.05 19.05
C LYS A 226 6.76 -5.89 17.59
N SER A 227 7.89 -5.23 17.38
CA SER A 227 8.46 -5.11 16.02
C SER A 227 9.25 -6.38 15.71
N LEU A 228 8.77 -7.16 14.75
CA LEU A 228 9.54 -8.26 14.18
C LEU A 228 10.33 -7.69 13.00
N ILE A 229 11.53 -7.17 13.28
CA ILE A 229 12.38 -6.47 12.29
C ILE A 229 12.70 -7.39 11.10
N GLU A 230 12.79 -8.70 11.32
CA GLU A 230 13.23 -9.68 10.31
C GLU A 230 12.12 -10.11 9.34
N THR A 231 10.84 -10.01 9.72
CA THR A 231 9.73 -10.53 8.89
C THR A 231 9.01 -9.45 8.09
N GLY A 232 9.29 -8.17 8.34
CA GLY A 232 8.52 -7.05 7.77
C GLY A 232 7.08 -6.97 8.30
N GLU A 233 6.76 -7.73 9.34
CA GLU A 233 5.45 -7.72 9.99
C GLU A 233 5.43 -6.76 11.19
N CYS A 234 4.30 -6.06 11.37
CA CYS A 234 4.04 -5.28 12.56
C CYS A 234 3.07 -6.07 13.46
N GLN A 235 3.51 -6.42 14.67
CA GLN A 235 2.65 -7.05 15.66
C GLN A 235 2.23 -6.03 16.74
N LEU A 236 0.93 -5.91 16.93
CA LEU A 236 0.29 -5.04 17.91
C LEU A 236 -0.51 -5.91 18.87
N ILE A 237 -0.33 -5.68 20.17
CA ILE A 237 -0.97 -6.43 21.24
C ILE A 237 -1.83 -5.44 22.02
N PHE A 238 -3.10 -5.79 22.18
CA PHE A 238 -4.07 -5.03 22.95
C PHE A 238 -4.44 -5.81 24.21
N SER A 239 -4.46 -5.12 25.34
CA SER A 239 -4.86 -5.66 26.64
C SER A 239 -5.68 -4.64 27.42
N MET A 240 -6.42 -5.07 28.44
CA MET A 240 -7.23 -4.21 29.32
C MET A 240 -6.54 -3.97 30.66
#